data_AF-A0A849EKW4-F1
#
_entry.id   AF-A0A849EKW4-F1
#
_cell.length_a   1.000
_cell.length_b   1.000
_cell.length_c   1.000
_cell.angle_alpha   90.00
_cell.angle_beta   90.00
_cell.angle_gamma   90.00
#
_symmetry.space_group_name_H-M   'P 1'
#
loop_
_entity.id
_entity.type
_entity.pdbx_description
1 polymer ?
#
loop_
_entity_poly.entity_id
_entity_poly.type
_entity_poly.pdbx_seq_one_letter_code
_entity_poly.pdbx_strand_id
1 'polypeptide(L)'
;MESTPAWVTAAFAIAVWFGAAGCIGLILRKKWAKSVLAMSLIGVILQTGYGFFMTNATEVYGQLQAVIIPVMVIVIAIFLVFFARLSERKLWIV
;
A
#
# COMPACT_ATOMS: atom_id res chain seq x y z
N MET A 1 -23.70 13.64 3.71
CA MET A 1 -22.61 12.80 3.17
C MET A 1 -21.31 13.46 3.62
N GLU A 2 -20.74 13.02 4.74
CA GLU A 2 -19.37 13.44 5.10
C GLU A 2 -18.43 12.82 4.07
N SER A 3 -18.07 13.61 3.07
CA SER A 3 -17.19 13.19 1.99
C SER A 3 -15.82 12.95 2.59
N THR A 4 -15.32 11.72 2.48
CA THR A 4 -13.90 11.43 2.73
C THR A 4 -13.06 12.48 2.01
N PRO A 5 -12.08 13.11 2.69
CA PRO A 5 -11.30 14.17 2.09
C PRO A 5 -10.67 13.71 0.77
N ALA A 6 -10.70 14.57 -0.25
CA ALA A 6 -10.21 14.23 -1.58
C ALA A 6 -8.75 13.71 -1.57
N TRP A 7 -7.93 14.19 -0.64
CA TRP A 7 -6.55 13.73 -0.46
C TRP A 7 -6.45 12.28 0.05
N VAL A 8 -7.40 11.81 0.87
CA VAL A 8 -7.48 10.42 1.35
C VAL A 8 -7.90 9.50 0.19
N THR A 9 -8.84 9.95 -0.62
CA THR A 9 -9.25 9.24 -1.84
C THR A 9 -8.09 9.16 -2.85
N ALA A 10 -7.29 10.22 -2.97
CA ALA A 10 -6.07 10.18 -3.79
C ALA A 10 -5.04 9.19 -3.21
N ALA A 11 -4.84 9.15 -1.89
CA ALA A 11 -3.96 8.18 -1.24
C ALA A 11 -4.41 6.73 -1.49
N PHE A 12 -5.73 6.46 -1.46
CA PHE A 12 -6.31 5.17 -1.86
C PHE A 12 -5.97 4.83 -3.31
N ALA A 13 -6.22 5.76 -4.22
CA ALA A 13 -5.97 5.54 -5.64
C ALA A 13 -4.49 5.23 -5.89
N ILE A 14 -3.59 5.96 -5.24
CA ILE A 14 -2.14 5.70 -5.33
C ILE A 14 -1.80 4.31 -4.77
N ALA A 15 -2.30 3.97 -3.58
CA ALA A 15 -2.06 2.67 -2.96
C ALA A 15 -2.47 1.51 -3.89
N VAL A 16 -3.66 1.59 -4.50
CA VAL A 16 -4.21 0.54 -5.35
C VAL A 16 -3.54 0.50 -6.72
N TRP A 17 -3.53 1.60 -7.46
CA TRP A 17 -3.06 1.62 -8.84
C TRP A 17 -1.56 1.41 -8.94
N PHE A 18 -0.79 2.01 -8.04
CA PHE A 18 0.65 1.81 -8.01
C PHE A 18 0.98 0.43 -7.44
N GLY A 19 0.20 -0.09 -6.49
CA GLY A 19 0.36 -1.47 -6.02
C GLY A 19 0.18 -2.47 -7.16
N ALA A 20 -0.91 -2.33 -7.92
CA ALA A 20 -1.20 -3.17 -9.08
C ALA A 20 -0.14 -3.03 -10.18
N ALA A 21 0.19 -1.80 -10.59
CA ALA A 21 1.20 -1.54 -11.62
C ALA A 21 2.60 -2.04 -11.19
N GLY A 22 2.94 -1.91 -9.91
CA GLY A 22 4.17 -2.42 -9.33
C GLY A 22 4.28 -3.94 -9.36
N CYS A 23 3.19 -4.65 -9.03
CA CYS A 23 3.09 -6.09 -9.16
C CYS A 23 3.18 -6.56 -10.62
N ILE A 24 2.55 -5.84 -11.55
CA ILE A 24 2.70 -6.10 -12.99
C ILE A 24 4.16 -5.91 -13.41
N GLY A 25 4.80 -4.82 -12.96
CA GLY A 25 6.21 -4.55 -13.23
C GLY A 25 7.15 -5.65 -12.69
N LEU A 26 6.85 -6.23 -11.53
CA LEU A 26 7.55 -7.37 -10.95
C LEU A 26 7.46 -8.60 -11.87
N ILE A 27 6.27 -8.93 -12.34
CA ILE A 27 6.03 -10.06 -13.27
C ILE A 27 6.76 -9.82 -14.60
N LEU A 28 6.70 -8.60 -15.11
CA LEU A 28 7.38 -8.18 -16.35
C LEU A 28 8.89 -7.98 -16.18
N ARG A 29 9.43 -8.23 -14.99
CA ARG A 29 10.87 -8.11 -14.68
C ARG A 29 11.43 -6.74 -15.05
N LYS A 30 10.69 -5.66 -14.76
CA LYS A 30 11.12 -4.28 -15.04
C LYS A 30 11.61 -3.53 -13.80
N LYS A 31 12.72 -2.79 -13.94
CA LYS A 31 13.32 -2.00 -12.84
C LYS A 31 12.39 -0.96 -12.20
N TRP A 32 11.45 -0.40 -12.97
CA TRP A 32 10.50 0.61 -12.47
C TRP A 32 9.50 0.05 -11.44
N ALA A 33 9.35 -1.28 -11.34
CA ALA A 33 8.47 -1.94 -10.37
C ALA A 33 8.79 -1.51 -8.92
N LYS A 34 10.07 -1.37 -8.59
CA LYS A 34 10.52 -0.95 -7.26
C LYS A 34 10.05 0.46 -6.91
N SER A 35 10.23 1.41 -7.82
CA SER A 35 9.83 2.81 -7.60
C SER A 35 8.31 2.92 -7.46
N VAL A 36 7.56 2.17 -8.26
CA VAL A 36 6.10 2.16 -8.23
C VAL A 36 5.55 1.50 -6.96
N LEU A 37 6.11 0.38 -6.51
CA LEU A 37 5.74 -0.22 -5.21
C LEU A 37 6.12 0.67 -4.01
N ALA A 38 7.21 1.42 -4.11
CA ALA A 38 7.56 2.39 -3.07
C ALA A 38 6.51 3.52 -2.99
N MET A 39 6.01 4.01 -4.13
CA MET A 39 4.92 4.99 -4.17
C MET A 39 3.60 4.41 -3.63
N SER A 40 3.28 3.15 -3.93
CA SER A 40 2.09 2.50 -3.38
C SER A 40 2.16 2.37 -1.85
N LEU A 41 3.34 2.06 -1.31
CA LEU A 41 3.56 1.99 0.13
C LEU A 41 3.28 3.34 0.83
N ILE A 42 3.68 4.46 0.21
CA ILE A 42 3.38 5.80 0.73
C ILE A 42 1.86 6.02 0.75
N GLY A 43 1.15 5.67 -0.33
CA GLY A 43 -0.32 5.74 -0.37
C GLY A 43 -0.98 4.92 0.73
N VAL A 44 -0.52 3.69 0.96
CA VAL A 44 -1.00 2.82 2.04
C VAL A 44 -0.80 3.48 3.40
N ILE A 45 0.38 4.03 3.68
CA ILE A 45 0.68 4.67 4.98
C ILE A 45 -0.22 5.89 5.20
N LEU A 46 -0.38 6.76 4.20
CA LEU A 46 -1.22 7.95 4.30
C LEU A 46 -2.69 7.59 4.55
N GLN A 47 -3.20 6.63 3.78
CA GLN A 47 -4.58 6.20 3.92
C GLN A 47 -4.84 5.49 5.26
N THR A 48 -3.95 4.58 5.63
CA THR A 48 -4.09 3.79 6.85
C THR A 48 -3.92 4.67 8.08
N GLY A 49 -2.99 5.63 8.04
CA GLY A 49 -2.83 6.65 9.08
C GLY A 49 -4.10 7.48 9.25
N TYR A 50 -4.70 7.95 8.17
CA TYR A 50 -6.00 8.64 8.26
C TYR A 50 -7.09 7.75 8.85
N GLY A 51 -7.21 6.50 8.40
CA GLY A 51 -8.18 5.54 8.94
C GLY A 51 -8.04 5.33 10.45
N PHE A 52 -6.80 5.24 10.94
CA PHE A 52 -6.50 4.95 12.34
C PHE A 52 -6.65 6.17 13.28
N PHE A 53 -6.27 7.37 12.82
CA PHE A 53 -6.33 8.58 13.64
C PHE A 53 -7.65 9.33 13.54
N MET A 54 -8.32 9.29 12.38
CA MET A 54 -9.51 10.10 12.11
C MET A 54 -10.83 9.34 12.23
N THR A 55 -10.81 8.01 12.30
CA THR A 55 -12.03 7.20 12.32
C THR A 55 -12.13 6.47 13.67
N ASN A 56 -13.26 6.59 14.36
CA ASN A 56 -13.62 5.76 15.53
C ASN A 56 -13.94 4.31 15.10
N ALA A 57 -13.10 3.73 14.23
CA ALA A 57 -13.30 2.41 13.64
C ALA A 57 -13.32 1.29 14.70
N THR A 58 -12.75 1.56 15.87
CA THR A 58 -12.74 0.67 17.05
C THR A 58 -14.13 0.43 17.63
N GLU A 59 -15.07 1.36 17.47
CA GLU A 59 -16.43 1.24 18.03
C GLU A 59 -17.41 0.49 17.11
N VAL A 60 -17.16 0.46 15.80
CA VAL A 60 -18.12 -0.07 14.81
C VAL A 60 -17.76 -1.48 14.32
N TYR A 61 -16.46 -1.79 14.16
CA TYR A 61 -15.99 -3.05 13.56
C TYR A 61 -15.32 -4.00 14.57
N GLY A 62 -15.23 -3.59 15.84
CA GLY A 62 -14.45 -4.28 16.86
C GLY A 62 -12.94 -4.01 16.72
N GLN A 63 -12.28 -3.77 17.85
CA GLN A 63 -10.86 -3.37 17.91
C GLN A 63 -9.93 -4.29 17.11
N LEU A 64 -10.20 -5.59 17.06
CA LEU A 64 -9.36 -6.54 16.34
C LEU A 64 -9.41 -6.34 14.82
N GLN A 65 -10.59 -6.24 14.21
CA GLN A 65 -10.67 -6.08 12.75
C GLN A 65 -10.17 -4.72 12.27
N ALA A 66 -10.45 -3.67 13.05
CA ALA A 66 -10.00 -2.31 12.78
C ALA A 66 -8.47 -2.15 12.77
N VAL A 67 -7.73 -3.06 13.42
CA VAL A 67 -6.26 -3.01 13.51
C VAL A 67 -5.60 -4.08 12.62
N ILE A 68 -6.14 -5.29 12.57
CA ILE A 68 -5.51 -6.43 11.87
C ILE A 68 -5.39 -6.17 10.37
N ILE A 69 -6.45 -5.70 9.71
CA ILE A 69 -6.45 -5.47 8.26
C ILE A 69 -5.43 -4.39 7.87
N PRO A 70 -5.44 -3.18 8.46
CA PRO A 70 -4.40 -2.17 8.30
C PRO A 70 -2.97 -2.70 8.42
N VAL A 71 -2.68 -3.43 9.51
CA VAL A 71 -1.34 -3.95 9.79
C VAL A 71 -0.94 -4.97 8.73
N MET A 72 -1.84 -5.88 8.37
CA MET A 72 -1.57 -6.89 7.34
C MET A 72 -1.26 -6.24 5.98
N VAL A 73 -2.02 -5.21 5.59
CA VAL A 73 -1.79 -4.47 4.34
C VAL A 73 -0.42 -3.80 4.34
N ILE A 74 -0.02 -3.17 5.44
CA ILE A 74 1.31 -2.56 5.58
C ILE A 74 2.41 -3.62 5.47
N VAL A 75 2.27 -4.75 6.15
CA VAL A 75 3.23 -5.85 6.12
C VAL A 75 3.39 -6.39 4.69
N ILE A 76 2.30 -6.62 3.98
CA ILE A 76 2.32 -7.09 2.58
C ILE A 76 2.96 -6.04 1.67
N ALA A 77 2.63 -4.76 1.84
CA ALA A 77 3.20 -3.69 1.02
C ALA A 77 4.72 -3.56 1.22
N ILE A 78 5.21 -3.66 2.47
CA ILE A 78 6.64 -3.67 2.78
C ILE A 78 7.31 -4.91 2.17
N PHE A 79 6.68 -6.08 2.30
CA PHE A 79 7.17 -7.33 1.72
C PHE A 79 7.33 -7.23 0.20
N LEU A 80 6.35 -6.66 -0.51
CA LEU A 80 6.42 -6.45 -1.96
C LEU A 80 7.58 -5.53 -2.37
N VAL A 81 7.78 -4.42 -1.65
CA VAL A 81 8.92 -3.51 -1.90
C VAL A 81 10.25 -4.24 -1.66
N PHE A 82 10.35 -5.03 -0.59
CA PHE A 82 11.54 -5.83 -0.29
C PHE A 82 11.78 -6.90 -1.37
N PHE A 83 10.73 -7.60 -1.78
CA PHE A 83 10.79 -8.61 -2.84
C PHE A 83 11.25 -8.02 -4.18
N ALA A 84 10.78 -6.81 -4.53
CA ALA A 84 11.26 -6.07 -5.69
C ALA A 84 12.75 -5.74 -5.60
N ARG A 85 13.24 -5.29 -4.43
CA ARG A 85 14.68 -5.05 -4.21
C ARG A 85 15.51 -6.34 -4.31
N LEU A 86 15.02 -7.44 -3.74
CA LEU A 86 15.72 -8.73 -3.81
C LEU A 86 15.83 -9.22 -5.25
N SER A 87 14.77 -9.03 -6.03
CA SER A 87 14.69 -9.45 -7.43
C SER A 87 15.57 -8.58 -8.35
N GLU A 88 15.72 -7.29 -8.05
CA GLU A 88 16.72 -6.40 -8.68
C GLU A 88 18.16 -6.89 -8.38
N ARG A 89 18.47 -7.23 -7.12
CA ARG A 89 19.81 -7.70 -6.72
C ARG A 89 20.20 -9.05 -7.33
N LYS A 90 19.22 -9.92 -7.61
CA LYS A 90 19.45 -11.23 -8.25
C LYS A 90 19.52 -11.17 -9.78
N LEU A 91 19.55 -9.98 -10.40
CA LEU A 91 19.46 -9.77 -11.86
C LEU A 91 18.20 -10.39 -12.49
N TRP A 92 17.16 -10.68 -11.70
CA TRP A 92 15.90 -11.21 -12.21
C TRP A 92 15.04 -10.14 -12.88
N ILE A 93 15.34 -8.87 -12.63
CA ILE A 93 14.63 -7.70 -13.14
C ILE A 93 15.67 -6.80 -13.82
N VAL A 94 15.47 -6.49 -15.11
CA VAL A 94 16.41 -5.75 -15.97
C VAL A 94 15.83 -4.40 -16.40
#